data_AF-A0AA44MQ33-F1
#
_entry.id   AF-A0AA44MQ33-F1
#
_cell.length_a   1.000
_cell.length_b   1.000
_cell.length_c   1.000
_cell.angle_alpha   90.00
_cell.angle_beta   90.00
_cell.angle_gamma   90.00
#
_symmetry.space_group_name_H-M   'P 1'
#
loop_
_entity.id
_entity.type
_entity.pdbx_description
1 polymer ?
#
loop_
_entity_poly.entity_id
_entity_poly.type
_entity_poly.pdbx_seq_one_letter_code
_entity_poly.pdbx_strand_id
1 'polypeptide(L)' 'PRHVLRRQLTKAGELGFSCYVHPEIEFFLLKPGPEDGSVPVPVDNAGYFDQAVHDSALNFRRHAIDALEFMGISVEFS' A
#
# COMPACT_ATOMS: atom_id res chain seq x y z
N PRO A 1 0.12 5.57 -20.15
CA PRO A 1 -0.05 6.34 -18.86
C PRO A 1 1.19 7.15 -18.43
N ARG A 2 2.36 6.52 -18.22
CA ARG A 2 3.59 7.21 -17.75
C ARG A 2 4.06 8.36 -18.66
N HIS A 3 4.00 8.18 -19.98
CA HIS A 3 4.39 9.21 -20.95
C HIS A 3 3.52 10.48 -20.82
N VAL A 4 2.23 10.31 -20.57
CA VAL A 4 1.29 11.43 -20.39
C VAL A 4 1.63 12.20 -19.11
N LEU A 5 1.87 11.51 -17.99
CA LEU A 5 2.29 12.13 -16.73
C LEU A 5 3.57 12.94 -16.91
N ARG A 6 4.60 12.36 -17.56
CA ARG A 6 5.87 13.06 -17.82
C ARG A 6 5.65 14.37 -18.58
N ARG A 7 4.81 14.36 -19.62
CA ARG A 7 4.49 15.57 -20.40
C ARG A 7 3.82 16.65 -19.55
N GLN A 8 2.93 16.28 -18.63
CA GLN A 8 2.28 17.26 -17.75
C GLN A 8 3.26 17.84 -16.73
N LEU A 9 4.14 17.01 -16.16
CA LEU A 9 5.18 17.47 -15.24
C LEU A 9 6.17 18.43 -15.92
N THR A 10 6.55 18.16 -17.19
CA THR A 10 7.39 19.08 -17.96
C THR A 10 6.74 20.45 -18.12
N LYS A 11 5.46 20.49 -18.53
CA LYS A 11 4.71 21.76 -18.68
C LYS A 11 4.60 22.52 -17.36
N ALA A 12 4.35 21.82 -16.24
CA ALA A 12 4.31 22.45 -14.92
C ALA A 12 5.68 23.04 -14.56
N GLY A 13 6.78 22.33 -14.87
CA GLY A 13 8.14 22.82 -14.69
C GLY A 13 8.48 24.04 -15.53
N GLU A 14 8.03 24.10 -16.79
CA GLU A 14 8.19 25.27 -17.68
C GLU A 14 7.48 26.52 -17.13
N LEU A 15 6.44 26.33 -16.32
CA LEU A 15 5.73 27.41 -15.62
C LEU A 15 6.33 27.74 -14.24
N GLY A 16 7.43 27.08 -13.84
CA GLY A 16 8.12 27.31 -12.57
C GLY A 16 7.58 26.50 -11.38
N PHE A 17 6.75 25.48 -11.61
CA PHE A 17 6.19 24.64 -10.54
C PHE A 17 6.95 23.32 -10.37
N SER A 18 7.01 22.85 -9.11
CA SER A 18 7.44 21.50 -8.75
C SER A 18 6.26 20.71 -8.18
N CYS A 19 6.13 19.45 -8.58
CA CYS A 19 5.06 18.56 -8.13
C CYS A 19 5.63 17.44 -7.26
N TYR A 20 5.08 17.29 -6.05
CA TYR A 20 5.37 16.21 -5.12
C TYR A 20 4.09 15.43 -4.85
N VAL A 21 4.19 14.10 -4.79
CA VAL A 21 3.04 13.21 -4.58
C VAL A 21 3.40 12.21 -3.48
N HIS A 22 2.50 12.08 -2.50
CA HIS A 22 2.59 11.10 -1.43
C HIS A 22 1.30 10.28 -1.41
N PRO A 23 1.26 9.13 -2.11
CA PRO A 23 0.06 8.30 -2.15
C PRO A 23 -0.05 7.40 -0.92
N GLU A 24 -1.24 7.31 -0.35
CA GLU A 24 -1.57 6.35 0.72
C GLU A 24 -2.37 5.19 0.10
N ILE A 25 -1.71 4.03 -0.07
CA ILE A 25 -2.32 2.86 -0.72
C ILE A 25 -2.83 1.91 0.35
N GLU A 26 -4.15 1.81 0.45
CA GLU A 26 -4.83 0.86 1.33
C GLU A 26 -5.13 -0.46 0.61
N PHE A 27 -5.13 -1.56 1.37
CA PHE A 27 -5.44 -2.90 0.87
C PHE A 27 -6.02 -3.79 1.97
N PHE A 28 -6.69 -4.87 1.55
CA PHE A 28 -7.20 -5.90 2.44
C PHE A 28 -6.35 -7.17 2.36
N LEU A 29 -6.18 -7.83 3.51
CA LEU A 29 -5.63 -9.18 3.57
C LEU A 29 -6.79 -10.18 3.71
N LEU A 30 -6.84 -11.12 2.78
CA LEU A 30 -7.84 -12.17 2.73
C LEU A 30 -7.16 -13.53 2.92
N LYS A 31 -7.89 -14.47 3.53
CA LYS A 31 -7.49 -15.87 3.50
C LYS A 31 -7.50 -16.38 2.05
N PRO A 32 -6.78 -17.48 1.74
CA PRO A 32 -6.86 -18.10 0.42
C PRO A 32 -8.32 -18.23 -0.02
N GLY A 33 -8.58 -17.69 -1.21
CA GLY A 33 -9.93 -17.57 -1.73
C GLY A 33 -10.56 -18.95 -1.95
N PRO A 34 -11.86 -19.11 -1.69
CA PRO A 34 -12.52 -20.37 -1.92
C PRO A 34 -12.64 -20.64 -3.44
N GLU A 35 -12.36 -21.88 -3.86
CA GLU A 35 -12.36 -22.27 -5.29
C GLU A 35 -13.78 -22.29 -5.89
N ASP A 36 -14.81 -22.28 -5.04
CA ASP A 36 -16.22 -22.38 -5.42
C ASP A 36 -16.90 -21.02 -5.69
N GLY A 37 -16.14 -19.92 -5.62
CA GLY A 37 -16.67 -18.57 -5.84
C GLY A 37 -17.45 -17.99 -4.66
N SER A 38 -17.40 -18.62 -3.49
CA SER A 38 -17.97 -18.06 -2.26
C SER A 38 -17.22 -16.80 -1.78
N VAL A 39 -17.83 -16.09 -0.82
CA VAL A 39 -17.34 -14.77 -0.39
C VAL A 39 -15.97 -14.91 0.28
N PRO A 40 -14.95 -14.11 -0.13
CA PRO A 40 -13.64 -14.12 0.52
C PRO A 40 -13.72 -13.74 2.00
N VAL A 41 -12.90 -14.41 2.81
CA VAL A 41 -12.88 -14.21 4.28
C VAL A 41 -11.65 -13.37 4.67
N PRO A 42 -11.81 -12.27 5.42
CA PRO A 42 -10.70 -11.51 5.97
C PRO A 42 -9.75 -12.36 6.85
N VAL A 43 -8.47 -11.99 6.89
CA VAL A 43 -7.50 -12.66 7.78
C VAL A 43 -7.76 -12.41 9.26
N ASP A 44 -8.34 -11.26 9.59
CA ASP A 44 -8.75 -10.85 10.93
C ASP A 44 -10.01 -9.98 10.89
N ASN A 45 -10.53 -9.60 12.06
CA ASN A 45 -11.62 -8.64 12.22
C ASN A 45 -11.16 -7.39 12.98
N ALA A 46 -9.86 -7.09 12.95
CA ALA A 46 -9.29 -5.98 13.71
C ALA A 46 -9.75 -4.64 13.13
N GLY A 47 -10.05 -3.69 14.03
CA GLY A 47 -10.47 -2.35 13.67
C GLY A 47 -9.31 -1.37 13.50
N TYR A 48 -9.68 -0.11 13.24
CA TYR A 48 -8.74 1.01 13.19
C TYR A 48 -8.03 1.18 14.54
N PHE A 49 -6.69 1.18 14.53
CA PHE A 49 -5.82 1.19 15.72
C PHE A 49 -5.99 0.04 16.71
N ASP A 50 -6.62 -1.07 16.33
CA ASP A 50 -6.61 -2.25 17.19
C ASP A 50 -5.19 -2.81 17.30
N GLN A 51 -4.72 -3.00 18.53
CA GLN A 51 -3.56 -3.84 18.80
C GLN A 51 -4.00 -5.29 18.58
N ALA A 52 -3.96 -5.73 17.32
CA ALA A 52 -4.35 -7.08 16.95
C ALA A 52 -3.51 -8.10 17.76
N VAL A 53 -4.16 -8.80 18.69
CA VAL A 53 -3.56 -9.86 19.52
C VAL A 53 -3.34 -11.14 18.68
N HIS A 54 -3.89 -11.21 17.46
CA HIS A 54 -3.76 -12.35 16.56
C HIS A 54 -2.57 -12.16 15.60
N ASP A 55 -1.62 -13.08 15.75
CA ASP A 55 -0.23 -13.08 15.27
C ASP A 55 -0.03 -13.01 13.73
N SER A 56 -1.03 -13.33 12.91
CA SER A 56 -0.83 -13.49 11.46
C SER A 56 -0.71 -12.18 10.69
N ALA A 57 -1.53 -11.17 10.99
CA ALA A 57 -1.56 -9.91 10.25
C ALA A 57 -0.37 -8.99 10.57
N LEU A 58 0.09 -9.01 11.82
CA LEU A 58 1.26 -8.23 12.25
C LEU A 58 2.55 -8.71 11.55
N ASN A 59 2.72 -10.03 11.43
CA ASN A 59 3.86 -10.61 10.71
C ASN A 59 3.87 -10.23 9.22
N PHE A 60 2.69 -10.16 8.57
CA PHE A 60 2.60 -9.68 7.20
C PHE A 60 3.03 -8.22 7.07
N ARG A 61 2.52 -7.32 7.94
CA ARG A 61 2.87 -5.89 7.90
C ARG A 61 4.38 -5.71 7.96
N ARG A 62 5.06 -6.41 8.87
CA ARG A 62 6.53 -6.33 8.99
C ARG A 62 7.22 -6.78 7.71
N HIS A 63 6.84 -7.92 7.14
CA HIS A 63 7.43 -8.39 5.88
C HIS A 63 7.19 -7.44 4.69
N ALA A 64 6.03 -6.79 4.64
CA ALA A 64 5.75 -5.78 3.62
C ALA A 64 6.66 -4.56 3.78
N ILE A 65 6.89 -4.09 5.01
CA ILE A 65 7.83 -3.01 5.32
C ILE A 65 9.25 -3.40 4.89
N ASP A 66 9.73 -4.57 5.32
CA ASP A 66 11.07 -5.07 4.98
C ASP A 66 11.28 -5.14 3.45
N ALA A 67 10.25 -5.59 2.71
CA ALA A 67 10.30 -5.67 1.26
C ALA A 67 10.33 -4.29 0.59
N LEU A 68 9.54 -3.33 1.07
CA LEU A 68 9.54 -1.95 0.56
C LEU A 68 10.90 -1.29 0.80
N GLU A 69 11.47 -1.44 1.99
CA GLU A 69 12.80 -0.91 2.33
C GLU A 69 13.89 -1.53 1.45
N PHE A 70 13.84 -2.84 1.21
CA PHE A 70 14.77 -3.52 0.29
C PHE A 70 14.68 -2.98 -1.14
N MET A 71 13.50 -2.52 -1.57
CA MET A 71 13.29 -1.88 -2.87
C MET A 71 13.66 -0.38 -2.90
N GLY A 72 14.11 0.18 -1.78
CA GLY A 72 14.47 1.60 -1.64
C GLY A 72 13.26 2.52 -1.46
N ILE A 73 12.11 1.99 -1.04
CA ILE A 73 10.91 2.75 -0.71
C ILE A 73 10.89 2.95 0.80
N SER A 74 11.04 4.19 1.27
CA SER A 74 10.99 4.53 2.70
C SER A 74 9.56 4.41 3.22
N VAL A 75 9.40 3.78 4.39
CA VAL A 75 8.12 3.69 5.10
C VAL A 75 8.12 4.68 6.27
N GLU A 76 7.10 5.54 6.37
CA GLU A 76 7.06 6.63 7.37
C GLU A 76 6.42 6.24 8.70
N PHE A 77 5.41 5.35 8.70
CA PHE A 77 4.65 4.96 9.90
C PHE A 77 4.45 3.44 9.97
N SER A 78 4.48 2.90 11.20
CA SER A 78 4.28 1.49 11.55
C SER A 78 3.15 1.34 12.57
#